data_AF-A0A845JZ30-F1
#
_entry.id   AF-A0A845JZ30-F1
#
_cell.length_a   1.000
_cell.length_b   1.000
_cell.length_c   1.000
_cell.angle_alpha   90.00
_cell.angle_beta   90.00
_cell.angle_gamma   90.00
#
_symmetry.space_group_name_H-M   'P 1'
#
loop_
_entity.id
_entity.type
_entity.pdbx_description
1 polymer ?
#
loop_
_entity_poly.entity_id
_entity_poly.type
_entity_poly.pdbx_seq_one_letter_code
_entity_poly.pdbx_strand_id
1 'polypeptide(L)'
;MTNVIIIFIHLLAAGVALGSLVYCLKIYLPIVEKGQKERDEDSPAYKIVDLMAPTVFACLLVLIGTGVYFLLENYSAQVGLKPGYYNLFGIKMFFVAGA
;
A
#
# COMPACT_ATOMS: atom_id res chain seq x y z
N MET A 1 -6.32 20.61 8.14
CA MET A 1 -5.20 20.30 7.22
C MET A 1 -4.74 18.85 7.34
N THR A 2 -4.59 18.29 8.55
CA THR A 2 -4.12 16.91 8.77
C THR A 2 -4.93 15.85 8.03
N ASN A 3 -6.26 15.85 8.16
CA ASN A 3 -7.14 14.91 7.42
C ASN A 3 -6.94 14.96 5.90
N VAL A 4 -6.69 16.13 5.32
CA VAL A 4 -6.45 16.29 3.88
C VAL A 4 -5.14 15.63 3.47
N ILE A 5 -4.10 15.76 4.29
CA ILE A 5 -2.79 15.12 4.08
C ILE A 5 -2.92 13.59 4.19
N ILE A 6 -3.64 13.08 5.19
CA ILE A 6 -3.84 11.63 5.38
C ILE A 6 -4.58 11.03 4.19
N ILE A 7 -5.68 11.67 3.76
CA ILE A 7 -6.47 11.24 2.60
C ILE A 7 -5.65 11.31 1.32
N PHE A 8 -4.83 12.34 1.15
CA PHE A 8 -3.94 12.44 -0.01
C PHE A 8 -2.96 11.26 -0.08
N ILE A 9 -2.28 10.93 1.03
CA ILE A 9 -1.35 9.79 1.10
C ILE A 9 -2.10 8.48 0.85
N HIS A 10 -3.29 8.31 1.45
CA HIS A 10 -4.13 7.13 1.27
C HIS A 10 -4.52 6.92 -0.20
N LEU A 11 -5.00 7.98 -0.86
CA LEU A 11 -5.40 7.94 -2.28
C LEU A 11 -4.20 7.72 -3.21
N LEU A 12 -3.04 8.28 -2.87
CA LEU A 12 -1.81 8.05 -3.63
C LEU A 12 -1.40 6.58 -3.55
N ALA A 13 -1.40 5.98 -2.37
CA ALA A 13 -1.12 4.55 -2.19
C ALA A 13 -2.13 3.67 -2.94
N ALA A 14 -3.42 4.03 -2.92
CA ALA A 14 -4.46 3.34 -3.69
C ALA A 14 -4.17 3.40 -5.20
N GLY A 15 -3.82 4.59 -5.70
CA GLY A 15 -3.50 4.81 -7.11
C GLY A 15 -2.29 3.99 -7.57
N VAL A 16 -1.21 3.97 -6.78
CA VAL A 16 -0.01 3.18 -7.08
C VAL A 16 -0.32 1.68 -7.04
N ALA A 17 -1.07 1.20 -6.04
CA ALA A 17 -1.46 -0.21 -5.95
C ALA A 17 -2.35 -0.65 -7.11
N LEU A 18 -3.37 0.13 -7.47
CA LEU A 18 -4.25 -0.19 -8.59
C LEU A 18 -3.53 -0.10 -9.94
N GLY A 19 -2.73 0.94 -10.16
CA GLY A 19 -1.97 1.12 -11.40
C GLY A 19 -0.97 -0.01 -11.62
N SER A 20 -0.24 -0.40 -10.58
CA SER A 20 0.71 -1.53 -10.63
C SER A 20 0.00 -2.86 -10.89
N LEU A 21 -1.16 -3.11 -10.26
CA LEU A 21 -1.95 -4.33 -10.49
C LEU A 21 -2.46 -4.42 -11.93
N VAL A 22 -3.02 -3.33 -12.47
CA VAL A 22 -3.51 -3.28 -13.86
C VAL A 22 -2.35 -3.50 -14.84
N TYR A 23 -1.22 -2.82 -14.62
CA TYR A 23 -0.01 -3.01 -15.44
C TYR A 23 0.45 -4.47 -15.43
N CYS A 24 0.57 -5.10 -14.26
CA CYS A 24 0.93 -6.50 -14.13
C CYS A 24 -0.02 -7.43 -14.89
N LEU A 25 -1.32 -7.39 -14.56
CA LEU A 25 -2.26 -8.41 -15.00
C LEU A 25 -2.73 -8.23 -16.44
N LYS A 26 -2.83 -7.00 -16.92
CA LYS A 26 -3.41 -6.70 -18.24
C LYS A 26 -2.39 -6.35 -19.30
N ILE A 27 -1.19 -5.90 -18.92
CA ILE A 27 -0.18 -5.47 -19.87
C ILE A 27 1.01 -6.43 -19.82
N TYR A 28 1.70 -6.51 -18.69
CA TYR A 28 2.97 -7.19 -18.58
C TYR A 28 2.86 -8.72 -18.67
N LEU A 29 2.03 -9.34 -17.82
CA LEU A 29 1.85 -10.79 -17.78
C LEU A 29 1.47 -11.39 -19.14
N PRO A 30 0.47 -10.87 -19.89
CA PRO A 30 0.14 -11.42 -21.21
C PRO A 30 1.24 -11.20 -22.26
N ILE A 31 2.11 -10.20 -22.13
CA ILE A 31 3.26 -10.02 -23.03
C ILE A 31 4.31 -11.09 -22.78
N VAL A 32 4.57 -11.42 -21.51
CA VAL A 32 5.68 -12.29 -21.12
C VAL A 32 5.32 -13.77 -21.14
N GLU A 33 4.08 -14.13 -20.81
CA GLU A 33 3.61 -15.51 -20.90
C GLU A 33 3.26 -15.92 -22.35
N LYS A 34 3.26 -14.99 -23.30
CA LYS A 34 2.92 -15.28 -24.70
C LYS A 34 3.92 -16.25 -25.32
N GLY A 35 3.49 -17.48 -25.52
CA GLY A 35 4.30 -18.53 -26.14
C GLY A 35 5.15 -19.34 -25.15
N GLN A 36 5.04 -19.08 -23.84
CA GLN A 36 5.63 -19.94 -22.81
C GLN A 36 4.70 -21.14 -22.54
N LYS A 37 5.26 -22.36 -22.62
CA LYS A 37 4.54 -23.62 -22.36
C LYS A 37 4.62 -24.07 -20.89
N GLU A 38 5.67 -23.66 -20.18
CA GLU A 38 5.91 -24.01 -18.78
C GLU A 38 6.29 -22.74 -17.99
N ARG A 39 5.86 -22.70 -16.72
CA ARG A 39 6.24 -21.63 -15.80
C ARG A 39 7.55 -21.98 -15.14
N ASP A 40 8.61 -21.31 -15.57
CA ASP A 40 9.94 -21.38 -14.99
C ASP A 40 10.09 -20.31 -13.89
N GLU A 41 10.74 -20.65 -12.78
CA GLU A 41 11.07 -19.72 -11.69
C GLU A 41 12.07 -18.63 -12.17
N ASP A 42 12.86 -18.92 -13.20
CA ASP A 42 13.73 -17.92 -13.84
C ASP A 42 13.03 -17.05 -14.89
N SER A 43 11.73 -17.28 -15.13
CA SER A 43 10.97 -16.56 -16.12
C SER A 43 10.88 -15.06 -15.80
N PRO A 44 10.81 -14.19 -16.83
CA PRO A 44 10.66 -12.75 -16.60
C PRO A 44 9.38 -12.41 -15.83
N ALA A 45 8.33 -13.23 -15.97
CA ALA A 45 7.08 -13.08 -15.23
C ALA A 45 7.30 -13.25 -13.73
N TYR A 46 8.03 -14.29 -13.33
CA TYR A 46 8.33 -14.57 -11.92
C TYR A 46 9.20 -13.47 -11.30
N LYS A 47 10.26 -13.04 -12.02
CA LYS A 47 11.17 -11.96 -11.56
C LYS A 47 10.47 -10.62 -11.35
N ILE A 48 9.45 -10.30 -12.16
CA ILE A 48 8.66 -9.08 -11.96
C ILE A 48 7.72 -9.20 -10.76
N VAL A 49 7.14 -10.37 -10.51
CA VAL A 49 6.33 -10.58 -9.31
C VAL A 49 7.20 -10.36 -8.06
N ASP A 50 8.42 -10.89 -8.03
CA ASP A 50 9.37 -10.66 -6.93
C ASP A 50 9.75 -9.19 -6.76
N LEU A 51 9.94 -8.45 -7.86
CA LEU A 51 10.23 -7.02 -7.81
C LEU A 51 9.03 -6.18 -7.32
N MET A 52 7.82 -6.58 -7.70
CA MET A 52 6.61 -5.80 -7.43
C MET A 52 5.94 -6.16 -6.11
N ALA A 53 6.12 -7.38 -5.60
CA ALA A 53 5.52 -7.83 -4.35
C ALA A 53 5.86 -6.92 -3.15
N PRO A 54 7.12 -6.47 -2.92
CA PRO A 54 7.43 -5.54 -1.83
C PRO A 54 6.73 -4.19 -1.98
N THR A 55 6.63 -3.69 -3.21
CA THR A 55 5.97 -2.40 -3.50
C THR A 55 4.46 -2.49 -3.22
N VAL A 56 3.81 -3.56 -3.68
CA VAL A 56 2.39 -3.81 -3.41
C VAL A 56 2.14 -3.99 -1.92
N PHE A 57 3.00 -4.74 -1.22
CA PHE A 57 2.91 -4.93 0.22
C PHE A 57 3.06 -3.61 0.99
N ALA A 58 4.05 -2.79 0.66
CA ALA A 58 4.22 -1.47 1.25
C ALA A 58 2.99 -0.58 0.99
N CYS A 59 2.43 -0.59 -0.22
CA CYS A 59 1.22 0.17 -0.53
C CYS A 59 0.01 -0.30 0.30
N LEU A 60 -0.14 -1.62 0.53
CA LEU A 60 -1.18 -2.16 1.40
C LEU A 60 -1.01 -1.69 2.85
N LEU A 61 0.21 -1.71 3.38
CA LEU A 61 0.49 -1.21 4.73
C LEU A 61 0.18 0.28 4.85
N VAL A 62 0.54 1.08 3.84
CA VAL A 62 0.21 2.51 3.82
C VAL A 62 -1.31 2.72 3.76
N LEU A 63 -2.05 1.96 2.95
CA LEU A 63 -3.51 2.05 2.89
C LEU A 63 -4.16 1.74 4.24
N ILE A 64 -3.79 0.61 4.85
CA ILE A 64 -4.32 0.20 6.16
C ILE A 64 -3.94 1.24 7.23
N GLY A 65 -2.66 1.61 7.29
CA GLY A 65 -2.13 2.53 8.30
C GLY A 65 -2.77 3.92 8.22
N THR A 66 -2.86 4.50 7.01
CA THR A 66 -3.48 5.82 6.82
C THR A 66 -5.00 5.79 7.05
N GLY A 67 -5.68 4.70 6.67
CA GLY A 67 -7.11 4.53 6.95
C GLY A 67 -7.41 4.44 8.44
N VAL A 68 -6.66 3.63 9.18
CA VAL A 68 -6.79 3.51 10.65
C VAL A 68 -6.45 4.84 11.32
N TYR A 69 -5.37 5.50 10.89
CA TYR A 69 -4.95 6.78 11.46
C TYR A 69 -6.02 7.86 11.24
N PHE A 70 -6.63 7.93 10.05
CA PHE A 70 -7.76 8.81 9.76
C PHE A 70 -8.94 8.55 10.70
N LEU A 71 -9.34 7.29 10.90
CA LEU A 71 -10.45 6.94 11.79
C LEU A 71 -10.17 7.36 13.25
N LEU A 72 -8.95 7.12 13.74
CA LEU A 72 -8.54 7.49 15.10
C LEU A 72 -8.51 9.01 15.30
N GLU A 73 -8.03 9.76 14.32
CA GLU A 73 -8.00 11.23 14.39
C GLU A 73 -9.43 11.82 14.43
N ASN A 74 -10.33 11.30 13.61
CA ASN A 74 -11.72 11.75 13.61
C ASN A 74 -12.49 11.33 14.87
N TYR A 75 -12.29 10.10 15.36
CA TYR A 75 -12.89 9.65 16.62
C TYR A 75 -12.46 10.54 17.78
N SER A 76 -11.16 10.82 17.89
CA SER A 76 -10.62 11.61 18.99
C SER A 76 -11.12 13.06 18.99
N ALA A 77 -11.33 13.64 17.80
CA ALA A 77 -11.98 14.94 17.66
C ALA A 77 -13.44 14.91 18.14
N GLN A 78 -14.18 13.83 17.85
CA GLN A 78 -15.59 13.69 18.28
C GLN A 78 -15.74 13.53 19.79
N VAL A 79 -14.82 12.82 20.44
CA VAL A 79 -14.87 12.59 21.90
C VAL A 79 -14.09 13.65 22.71
N GLY A 80 -13.56 14.68 22.06
CA GLY A 80 -12.85 15.79 22.74
C GLY A 80 -11.49 15.42 23.32
N LEU A 81 -10.84 14.36 22.82
CA LEU A 81 -9.49 13.97 23.22
C LEU A 81 -8.45 14.94 22.65
N LYS A 82 -7.33 15.12 23.36
CA LYS A 82 -6.23 15.98 22.88
C LYS A 82 -5.66 15.44 21.55
N PRO A 83 -5.35 16.32 20.57
CA PRO A 83 -4.71 15.92 19.33
C PRO A 83 -3.41 15.13 19.59
N GLY A 84 -3.23 14.02 18.88
CA GLY A 84 -2.01 13.20 18.98
C GLY A 84 -1.99 12.15 20.09
N TYR A 85 -3.07 11.97 20.86
CA TYR A 85 -3.17 10.89 21.87
C TYR A 85 -2.94 9.48 21.25
N TYR A 86 -3.25 9.34 19.96
CA TYR A 86 -3.13 8.14 19.14
C TYR A 86 -1.82 8.08 18.34
N ASN A 87 -0.95 9.12 18.37
CA ASN A 87 0.37 9.06 17.73
C ASN A 87 1.28 7.98 18.35
N LEU A 88 1.05 7.63 19.62
CA LEU A 88 1.68 6.49 20.28
C LEU A 88 1.35 5.14 19.61
N PHE A 89 0.19 5.03 18.96
CA PHE A 89 -0.23 3.85 18.21
C PHE A 89 0.05 3.95 16.70
N GLY A 90 -0.06 5.14 16.10
CA GLY A 90 0.10 5.36 14.66
C GLY A 90 1.54 5.45 14.16
N ILE A 91 2.41 6.25 14.79
CA ILE A 91 3.80 6.44 14.35
C ILE A 91 4.64 5.19 14.62
N LYS A 92 4.37 4.46 15.71
CA LYS A 92 5.02 3.17 15.99
C LYS A 92 4.71 2.09 14.93
N MET A 93 3.52 2.09 14.32
CA MET A 93 3.19 1.10 13.28
C MET A 93 4.05 1.27 12.02
N PHE A 94 4.46 2.50 11.67
CA PHE A 94 5.38 2.73 10.55
C PHE A 94 6.79 2.17 10.82
N PHE A 95 7.23 2.19 12.08
CA PHE A 95 8.51 1.60 12.48
C PHE A 95 8.47 0.06 12.57
N VAL A 96 7.31 -0.55 12.77
CA VAL A 96 7.16 -2.02 12.75
C VAL A 96 7.23 -2.59 11.33
N ALA A 97 6.88 -1.80 10.31
CA ALA A 97 7.01 -2.22 8.92
C ALA A 97 8.44 -2.08 8.35
N GLY A 98 9.34 -1.41 9.08
CA GLY A 98 10.73 -1.14 8.69
C GLY A 98 11.78 -1.82 9.57
N ALA A 99 11.39 -2.73 10.46
CA ALA A 99 12.25 -3.56 11.30
C ALA A 99 12.06 -5.04 10.95
#